data_AF-A0A5C9EAP1-F1
#
_entry.id   AF-A0A5C9EAP1-F1
#
_cell.length_a   1.000
_cell.length_b   1.000
_cell.length_c   1.000
_cell.angle_alpha   90.00
_cell.angle_beta   90.00
_cell.angle_gamma   90.00
#
_symmetry.space_group_name_H-M   'P 1'
#
loop_
_entity.id
_entity.type
_entity.pdbx_description
1 polymer ?
#
loop_
_entity_poly.entity_id
_entity_poly.type
_entity_poly.pdbx_seq_one_letter_code
_entity_poly.pdbx_strand_id
1 'polypeptide(L)'
;MKLIEKPWTRSKQEVLDTLSVNPEHGLSETKAKKRLEEIGENKLEEEEKVSFLKVLAHEIVEPMILLLFAVGILYTIVGESPFDGITIFVIIFILVFVEIYNEYRAKKTIQSLKK
;
A
#
# COMPACT_ATOMS: atom_id res chain seq x y z
N MET A 1 15.86 -19.19 -11.83
CA MET A 1 17.07 -18.94 -11.03
C MET A 1 16.73 -18.86 -9.54
N LYS A 2 17.45 -19.54 -8.64
CA LYS A 2 17.20 -19.43 -7.19
C LYS A 2 17.80 -18.13 -6.66
N LEU A 3 16.99 -17.28 -6.04
CA LEU A 3 17.49 -16.13 -5.28
C LEU A 3 18.27 -16.64 -4.06
N ILE A 4 19.39 -16.01 -3.74
CA ILE A 4 20.18 -16.36 -2.55
C ILE A 4 19.38 -15.85 -1.34
N GLU A 5 18.95 -16.75 -0.47
CA GLU A 5 18.35 -16.35 0.80
C GLU A 5 19.43 -15.76 1.72
N LYS A 6 19.16 -14.56 2.25
CA LYS A 6 20.03 -13.81 3.18
C LYS A 6 21.45 -13.58 2.62
N PRO A 7 21.60 -12.89 1.49
CA PRO A 7 22.92 -12.66 0.87
C PRO A 7 23.87 -11.88 1.80
N TRP A 8 23.35 -11.08 2.72
CA TRP A 8 24.14 -10.32 3.71
C TRP A 8 24.85 -11.18 4.75
N THR A 9 24.51 -12.47 4.89
CA THR A 9 25.21 -13.41 5.79
C THR A 9 26.26 -14.25 5.07
N ARG A 10 26.43 -14.08 3.76
CA ARG A 10 27.30 -14.91 2.91
C ARG A 10 28.59 -14.18 2.57
N SER A 11 29.65 -14.94 2.31
CA SER A 11 30.90 -14.34 1.85
C SER A 11 30.76 -13.82 0.41
N LYS A 12 31.56 -12.80 0.04
CA LYS A 12 31.57 -12.27 -1.33
C LYS A 12 31.78 -13.37 -2.37
N GLN A 13 32.71 -14.29 -2.12
CA GLN A 13 33.04 -15.38 -3.05
C GLN A 13 31.86 -16.35 -3.22
N GLU A 14 31.23 -16.75 -2.13
CA GLU A 14 30.06 -17.64 -2.13
C GLU A 14 28.88 -17.05 -2.93
N VAL A 15 28.65 -15.74 -2.81
CA VAL A 15 27.63 -15.04 -3.60
C VAL A 15 28.00 -15.01 -5.09
N LEU A 16 29.26 -14.70 -5.43
CA LEU A 16 29.73 -14.64 -6.82
C LEU A 16 29.65 -16.02 -7.51
N ASP A 17 30.02 -17.07 -6.80
CA ASP A 17 30.00 -18.45 -7.31
C ASP A 17 28.54 -18.92 -7.50
N THR A 18 27.68 -18.67 -6.52
CA THR A 18 26.25 -19.01 -6.58
C THR A 18 25.52 -18.25 -7.69
N LEU A 19 25.85 -16.97 -7.87
CA LEU A 19 25.35 -16.16 -8.99
C LEU A 19 26.13 -16.39 -10.28
N SER A 20 27.16 -17.25 -10.30
CA SER A 20 27.99 -17.57 -11.47
C SER A 20 28.37 -16.33 -12.31
N VAL A 21 28.80 -15.27 -11.63
CA VAL A 21 29.12 -13.96 -12.20
C VAL A 21 30.60 -13.65 -12.03
N ASN A 22 31.21 -13.05 -13.05
CA ASN A 22 32.60 -12.59 -12.95
C ASN A 22 32.63 -11.21 -12.26
N PRO A 23 33.45 -10.99 -11.23
CA PRO A 23 33.50 -9.71 -10.52
C PRO A 23 34.10 -8.55 -11.34
N GLU A 24 34.94 -8.82 -12.33
CA GLU A 24 35.55 -7.80 -13.21
C GLU A 24 34.72 -7.51 -14.45
N HIS A 25 34.07 -8.53 -15.01
CA HIS A 25 33.35 -8.43 -16.29
C HIS A 25 31.82 -8.52 -16.17
N GLY A 26 31.29 -8.89 -15.01
CA GLY A 26 29.86 -9.06 -14.80
C GLY A 26 29.27 -10.30 -15.46
N LEU A 27 28.00 -10.22 -15.86
CA LEU A 27 27.27 -11.27 -16.59
C LEU A 27 27.47 -11.10 -18.09
N SER A 28 27.53 -12.21 -18.83
CA SER A 28 27.40 -12.16 -20.28
C SER A 28 25.98 -11.78 -20.70
N GLU A 29 25.84 -11.18 -21.87
CA GLU A 29 24.55 -10.75 -22.43
C GLU A 29 23.53 -11.91 -22.50
N THR A 30 23.98 -13.11 -22.91
CA THR A 30 23.13 -14.31 -22.93
C THR A 30 22.61 -14.67 -21.54
N LYS A 31 23.47 -14.60 -20.50
CA LYS A 31 23.07 -14.89 -19.12
C LYS A 31 22.14 -13.79 -18.58
N ALA A 32 22.40 -12.53 -18.90
CA ALA A 32 21.56 -11.41 -18.50
C ALA A 32 20.16 -11.53 -19.10
N LYS A 33 20.04 -11.81 -20.41
CA LYS A 33 18.75 -11.99 -21.09
C LYS A 33 17.97 -13.19 -20.53
N LYS A 34 18.64 -14.32 -20.33
CA LYS A 34 18.01 -15.50 -19.70
C LYS A 34 17.47 -15.20 -18.31
N ARG A 35 18.19 -14.42 -17.50
CA ARG A 35 17.71 -14.00 -16.17
C ARG A 35 16.53 -13.05 -16.25
N LEU A 36 16.55 -12.13 -17.20
CA LEU A 36 15.44 -11.21 -17.43
C LEU A 36 14.15 -11.97 -17.79
N GLU A 37 14.26 -13.02 -18.60
CA GLU A 37 13.13 -13.90 -18.94
C GLU A 37 12.64 -14.74 -17.76
N GLU A 38 13.55 -15.21 -16.88
CA GLU A 38 13.20 -16.05 -15.72
C GLU A 38 12.69 -15.26 -14.50
N ILE A 39 13.22 -14.06 -14.26
CA ILE A 39 13.00 -13.26 -13.04
C ILE A 39 12.07 -12.08 -13.32
N GLY A 40 12.01 -11.61 -14.57
CA GLY A 40 11.33 -10.38 -14.95
C GLY A 40 12.21 -9.15 -14.80
N GLU A 41 11.67 -8.01 -15.22
CA GLU A 41 12.33 -6.71 -15.06
C GLU A 41 12.44 -6.35 -13.58
N ASN A 42 13.54 -5.68 -13.20
CA ASN A 42 13.66 -5.08 -11.87
C ASN A 42 12.83 -3.79 -11.79
N LYS A 43 11.51 -3.94 -11.89
CA LYS A 43 10.51 -2.88 -11.74
C LYS A 43 9.44 -3.35 -10.78
N LEU A 44 9.01 -2.44 -9.91
CA LEU A 44 7.82 -2.68 -9.09
C LEU A 44 6.61 -2.68 -10.01
N GLU A 45 5.66 -3.60 -9.79
CA GLU A 45 4.41 -3.61 -10.54
C GLU A 45 3.70 -2.24 -10.41
N GLU A 46 3.29 -1.71 -11.56
CA GLU A 46 2.45 -0.51 -11.62
C GLU A 46 1.06 -0.87 -11.10
N GLU A 47 0.83 -0.62 -9.83
CA GLU A 47 -0.53 -0.60 -9.28
C GLU A 47 -1.33 0.54 -9.91
N GLU A 48 -2.63 0.34 -10.03
CA GLU A 48 -3.57 1.35 -10.55
C GLU A 48 -3.35 2.71 -9.89
N LYS A 49 -3.53 3.78 -10.69
CA LYS A 49 -3.43 5.15 -10.18
C LYS A 49 -4.34 5.33 -8.97
N VAL A 50 -3.79 5.95 -7.93
CA VAL A 50 -4.54 6.24 -6.70
C VAL A 50 -5.71 7.15 -7.05
N SER A 51 -6.94 6.68 -6.82
CA SER A 51 -8.17 7.41 -7.08
C SER A 51 -8.84 7.80 -5.76
N PHE A 52 -9.10 9.10 -5.59
CA PHE A 52 -9.79 9.61 -4.40
C PHE A 52 -11.18 8.97 -4.22
N LEU A 53 -11.93 8.78 -5.31
CA LEU A 53 -13.25 8.15 -5.27
C LEU A 53 -13.17 6.67 -4.84
N LYS A 54 -12.10 5.96 -5.23
CA LYS A 54 -11.88 4.56 -4.83
C LYS A 54 -11.55 4.47 -3.33
N VAL A 55 -10.77 5.41 -2.80
CA VAL A 55 -10.48 5.50 -1.36
C VAL A 55 -11.76 5.82 -0.58
N LEU A 56 -12.53 6.82 -1.02
CA LEU A 56 -13.81 7.18 -0.40
C LEU A 56 -14.79 5.99 -0.35
N ALA A 57 -14.97 5.27 -1.46
CA ALA A 57 -15.88 4.13 -1.53
C ALA A 57 -15.47 2.99 -0.59
N HIS A 58 -14.16 2.75 -0.45
CA HIS A 58 -13.62 1.77 0.48
C HIS A 58 -13.86 2.17 1.94
N GLU A 59 -13.66 3.44 2.26
CA GLU A 59 -13.77 3.95 3.63
C GLU A 59 -15.23 3.92 4.12
N ILE A 60 -16.19 4.24 3.25
CA ILE A 60 -17.62 4.20 3.63
C ILE A 60 -18.10 2.79 3.99
N VAL A 61 -17.53 1.74 3.39
CA VAL A 61 -17.90 0.34 3.68
C VAL A 61 -17.07 -0.28 4.81
N GLU A 62 -16.15 0.49 5.38
CA GLU A 62 -15.28 0.05 6.47
C GLU A 62 -16.14 -0.19 7.74
N PRO A 63 -15.99 -1.33 8.43
CA PRO A 63 -16.87 -1.71 9.54
C PRO A 63 -16.93 -0.70 10.70
N MET A 64 -15.82 -0.01 11.02
CA MET A 64 -15.76 1.01 12.06
C MET A 64 -16.57 2.25 11.64
N ILE A 65 -16.48 2.70 10.38
CA ILE A 65 -17.28 3.84 9.89
C ILE A 65 -18.78 3.50 9.91
N LEU A 66 -19.16 2.32 9.42
CA LEU A 66 -20.54 1.85 9.47
C LEU A 66 -21.06 1.78 10.92
N LEU A 67 -20.23 1.33 11.87
CA LEU A 67 -20.56 1.32 13.28
C LEU A 67 -20.80 2.73 13.83
N LEU A 68 -19.95 3.70 13.48
CA LEU A 68 -20.12 5.11 13.90
C LEU A 68 -21.44 5.68 13.38
N PHE A 69 -21.80 5.42 12.12
CA PHE A 69 -23.09 5.80 11.58
C PHE A 69 -24.26 5.14 12.32
N ALA A 70 -24.15 3.85 12.64
CA ALA A 70 -25.18 3.14 13.42
C ALA A 70 -25.36 3.77 14.81
N VAL A 71 -24.27 4.10 15.51
CA VAL A 71 -24.31 4.77 16.82
C VAL A 71 -24.93 6.17 16.69
N GLY A 72 -24.54 6.95 15.67
CA GLY A 72 -25.12 8.27 15.42
C GLY A 72 -26.63 8.22 15.17
N ILE A 73 -27.10 7.22 14.41
CA ILE A 73 -28.54 7.00 14.18
C ILE A 73 -29.25 6.63 15.48
N LEU A 74 -28.72 5.66 16.23
CA LEU A 74 -29.32 5.23 17.51
C LEU A 74 -29.43 6.39 18.49
N TYR A 75 -28.38 7.19 18.61
CA TYR A 75 -28.36 8.34 19.49
C TYR A 75 -29.30 9.45 19.04
N THR A 76 -29.52 9.61 17.74
CA THR A 76 -30.52 10.57 17.23
C THR A 76 -31.96 10.14 17.57
N ILE A 77 -32.22 8.84 17.68
CA ILE A 77 -33.54 8.29 18.05
C ILE A 77 -33.75 8.34 19.58
N VAL A 78 -32.72 8.01 20.36
CA VAL A 78 -32.79 7.91 21.83
C VAL A 78 -32.57 9.27 22.51
N GLY A 79 -31.84 10.16 21.86
CA GLY A 79 -31.45 11.47 22.39
C GLY A 79 -32.64 12.38 22.66
N GLU A 80 -32.50 13.22 23.67
CA GLU A 80 -33.55 14.16 24.09
C GLU A 80 -33.67 15.36 23.13
N SER A 81 -32.60 15.66 22.39
CA SER A 81 -32.50 16.80 21.50
C SER A 81 -31.98 16.41 20.12
N PRO A 82 -32.60 16.90 19.02
CA PRO A 82 -32.08 16.72 17.65
C PRO A 82 -30.66 17.28 17.48
N PHE A 83 -30.28 18.28 18.28
CA PHE A 83 -28.95 18.89 18.23
C PHE A 83 -27.84 17.94 18.67
N ASP A 84 -28.15 16.96 19.52
CA ASP A 84 -27.15 16.02 20.03
C ASP A 84 -26.75 15.04 18.91
N GLY A 85 -27.73 14.55 18.14
CA GLY A 85 -27.49 13.73 16.94
C GLY A 85 -26.69 14.47 15.86
N ILE A 86 -27.07 15.73 15.57
CA ILE A 86 -26.35 16.57 14.60
C ILE A 86 -24.87 16.73 14.99
N THR A 87 -24.60 16.97 16.27
CA THR A 87 -23.23 17.13 16.77
C THR A 87 -22.39 15.88 16.52
N ILE A 88 -22.94 14.69 16.78
CA ILE A 88 -22.25 13.41 16.50
C ILE A 88 -21.97 13.26 15.00
N PHE A 89 -22.94 13.53 14.13
CA PHE A 89 -22.74 13.41 12.68
C PHE A 89 -21.65 14.36 12.16
N VAL A 90 -21.56 15.59 12.69
CA VAL A 90 -20.49 16.52 12.35
C VAL A 90 -19.12 15.97 12.75
N ILE A 91 -19.01 15.40 13.95
CA ILE A 91 -17.76 14.78 14.42
C ILE A 91 -17.37 13.60 13.53
N ILE A 92 -18.31 12.69 13.24
CA ILE A 92 -18.08 11.54 12.35
C ILE A 92 -17.61 12.02 10.98
N PHE A 93 -18.27 13.03 10.41
CA PHE A 93 -17.90 13.57 9.10
C PHE A 93 -16.45 14.09 9.08
N ILE A 94 -16.04 14.82 10.11
CA ILE A 94 -14.67 15.33 10.23
C ILE A 94 -13.68 14.17 10.35
N LEU A 95 -13.97 13.17 11.19
CA LEU A 95 -13.10 12.01 11.38
C LEU A 95 -12.90 11.23 10.08
N VAL A 96 -14.00 10.86 9.42
CA VAL A 96 -13.98 10.13 8.14
C VAL A 96 -13.23 10.94 7.07
N PHE A 97 -13.45 12.26 7.01
CA PHE A 97 -12.74 13.10 6.05
C PHE A 97 -11.22 13.12 6.27
N VAL A 98 -10.79 13.24 7.53
CA VAL A 98 -9.37 13.20 7.89
C VAL A 98 -8.76 11.84 7.54
N GLU A 99 -9.48 10.76 7.81
CA GLU A 99 -9.05 9.39 7.52
C GLU A 99 -8.86 9.16 6.01
N ILE A 100 -9.85 9.53 5.18
CA ILE A 100 -9.76 9.48 3.72
C ILE A 100 -8.57 10.32 3.21
N TYR A 101 -8.37 11.51 3.76
CA TYR A 101 -7.27 12.39 3.35
C TYR A 101 -5.90 11.78 3.66
N ASN A 102 -5.75 11.19 4.84
CA ASN A 102 -4.52 10.51 5.26
C ASN A 102 -4.23 9.31 4.37
N GLU A 103 -5.23 8.48 4.10
CA GLU A 103 -5.09 7.28 3.26
C GLU A 103 -4.76 7.65 1.81
N TYR A 104 -5.45 8.65 1.26
CA TYR A 104 -5.15 9.17 -0.08
C TYR A 104 -3.72 9.72 -0.18
N ARG A 105 -3.28 10.51 0.82
CA ARG A 105 -1.93 11.06 0.86
C ARG A 105 -0.88 9.94 0.97
N ALA A 106 -1.09 8.94 1.82
CA ALA A 106 -0.18 7.81 1.99
C ALA A 106 -0.03 7.02 0.68
N LYS A 107 -1.14 6.64 0.05
CA LYS A 107 -1.16 5.97 -1.24
C LYS A 107 -0.45 6.78 -2.32
N LYS A 108 -0.67 8.09 -2.38
CA LYS A 108 -0.02 8.98 -3.35
C LYS A 108 1.49 9.08 -3.12
N THR A 109 1.96 9.10 -1.88
CA THR A 109 3.39 9.07 -1.56
C THR A 109 4.03 7.78 -2.02
N ILE A 110 3.42 6.62 -1.77
CA ILE A 110 3.90 5.32 -2.27
C ILE A 110 3.97 5.33 -3.81
N GLN A 111 2.94 5.84 -4.47
CA GLN A 111 2.93 5.95 -5.93
C GLN A 111 4.07 6.84 -6.45
N SER A 112 4.43 7.91 -5.74
CA SER A 112 5.53 8.79 -6.14
C SER A 112 6.92 8.17 -6.03
N LEU A 113 7.10 7.17 -5.16
CA LEU A 113 8.35 6.39 -5.06
C LEU A 113 8.51 5.36 -6.19
N LYS A 114 7.44 5.10 -6.94
CA LYS A 114 7.43 4.19 -8.09
C LYS A 114 7.77 4.88 -9.41
N LYS A 115 8.13 6.18 -9.39
CA LYS A 115 8.75 6.89 -10.51
C LYS A 115 10.27 6.74 -10.46
#